data_AF-A0A3G6RSX7-F1
#
_entry.id   AF-A0A3G6RSX7-F1
#
_cell.length_a   1.000
_cell.length_b   1.000
_cell.length_c   1.000
_cell.angle_alpha   90.00
_cell.angle_beta   90.00
_cell.angle_gamma   90.00
#
_symmetry.space_group_name_H-M   'P 1'
#
loop_
_entity.id
_entity.type
_entity.pdbx_description
1 polymer ?
#
loop_
_entity_poly.entity_id
_entity_poly.type
_entity_poly.pdbx_seq_one_letter_code
_entity_poly.pdbx_strand_id
1 'polypeptide(L)'
;MTQAELTENFKALMTINPPLKEIEELFFKAVNSGALDFEDEPQDSYRTAKIIYHAILCTMAAKWFPLAIENWKEAQNLKKFL
;
A
#
# COMPACT_ATOMS: atom_id res chain seq x y z
N MET A 1 14.65 13.86 17.96
CA MET A 1 14.22 12.45 18.01
C MET A 1 15.42 11.58 17.69
N THR A 2 15.71 10.59 18.53
CA THR A 2 16.74 9.57 18.30
C THR A 2 16.22 8.48 17.35
N GLN A 3 17.12 7.63 16.83
CA GLN A 3 16.72 6.50 15.98
C GLN A 3 15.81 5.49 16.71
N ALA A 4 16.05 5.28 18.00
CA ALA A 4 15.23 4.39 18.84
C ALA A 4 13.80 4.94 18.96
N GLU A 5 13.67 6.23 19.31
CA GLU A 5 12.37 6.90 19.39
C GLU A 5 11.62 6.91 18.06
N LEU A 6 12.32 7.14 16.93
CA LEU A 6 11.72 7.04 15.60
C LEU A 6 11.18 5.64 15.31
N THR A 7 11.94 4.61 15.69
CA THR A 7 11.54 3.20 15.49
C THR A 7 10.30 2.86 16.31
N GLU A 8 10.23 3.32 17.56
CA GLU A 8 9.05 3.16 18.41
C GLU A 8 7.83 3.88 17.84
N ASN A 9 8.00 5.14 17.42
CA ASN A 9 6.93 5.93 16.79
C ASN A 9 6.41 5.26 15.51
N PHE A 10 7.30 4.73 14.67
CA PHE A 10 6.93 4.01 13.45
C PHE A 10 6.12 2.74 13.77
N LYS A 11 6.56 1.93 14.74
CA LYS A 11 5.82 0.73 15.17
C LYS A 11 4.45 1.06 15.75
N ALA A 12 4.36 2.12 16.55
CA ALA A 12 3.09 2.60 17.09
C ALA A 12 2.14 3.04 15.97
N LEU A 13 2.63 3.80 14.99
CA LEU A 13 1.86 4.22 13.81
C LEU A 13 1.29 3.01 13.05
N MET A 14 2.12 1.99 12.80
CA MET A 14 1.70 0.76 12.11
C MET A 14 0.68 -0.06 12.91
N THR A 15 0.77 -0.05 14.24
CA THR A 15 -0.18 -0.75 15.11
C THR A 15 -1.55 -0.08 15.09
N ILE A 16 -1.58 1.26 15.09
CA ILE A 16 -2.83 2.04 15.07
C ILE A 16 -3.49 2.00 13.69
N ASN A 17 -2.70 1.85 12.63
CA ASN A 17 -3.17 1.78 11.24
C ASN A 17 -2.84 0.42 10.62
N PRO A 18 -3.45 -0.68 11.10
CA PRO A 18 -3.13 -2.01 10.63
C PRO A 18 -3.48 -2.13 9.13
N PRO A 19 -2.49 -2.28 8.24
CA PRO A 19 -2.72 -2.23 6.80
C PRO A 19 -3.58 -3.40 6.31
N LEU A 20 -3.57 -4.52 7.04
CA LEU A 20 -4.29 -5.75 6.67
C LEU A 20 -5.79 -5.52 6.49
N LYS A 21 -6.43 -4.77 7.40
CA LYS A 21 -7.87 -4.52 7.30
C LYS A 21 -8.23 -3.72 6.04
N GLU A 22 -7.46 -2.68 5.74
CA GLU A 22 -7.68 -1.86 4.54
C GLU A 22 -7.38 -2.67 3.26
N ILE A 23 -6.33 -3.51 3.28
CA ILE A 23 -6.01 -4.42 2.19
C ILE A 23 -7.18 -5.39 1.94
N GLU A 24 -7.74 -6.01 2.98
CA GLU A 24 -8.89 -6.91 2.85
C GLU A 24 -10.11 -6.19 2.26
N GLU A 25 -10.46 -5.01 2.78
CA GLU A 25 -11.57 -4.21 2.26
C GLU A 25 -11.40 -3.83 0.77
N LEU A 26 -10.19 -3.44 0.38
CA LEU A 26 -9.89 -3.09 -1.02
C LEU A 26 -9.83 -4.34 -1.91
N PHE A 27 -9.36 -5.47 -1.39
CA PHE A 27 -9.38 -6.75 -2.09
C PHE A 27 -10.80 -7.18 -2.42
N PHE A 28 -11.71 -7.14 -1.43
CA PHE A 28 -13.13 -7.43 -1.67
C PHE A 28 -13.73 -6.50 -2.73
N LYS A 29 -13.39 -5.21 -2.72
CA LYS A 29 -13.85 -4.29 -3.78
C LYS A 29 -13.29 -4.66 -5.16
N ALA A 30 -12.01 -5.02 -5.24
CA ALA A 30 -11.37 -5.38 -6.51
C ALA A 30 -12.00 -6.63 -7.13
N VAL A 31 -12.18 -7.69 -6.34
CA VAL A 31 -12.79 -8.95 -6.81
C VAL A 31 -14.25 -8.76 -7.24
N ASN A 32 -15.00 -7.89 -6.56
CA ASN A 32 -16.41 -7.61 -6.88
C ASN A 32 -16.61 -6.47 -7.90
N SER A 33 -15.54 -5.92 -8.47
CA SER A 33 -15.64 -4.74 -9.35
C SER A 33 -16.13 -5.04 -10.77
N GLY A 34 -16.02 -6.29 -11.21
CA GLY A 34 -16.21 -6.68 -12.61
C GLY A 34 -15.13 -6.13 -13.57
N ALA A 35 -14.11 -5.44 -13.07
CA ALA A 35 -13.04 -4.85 -13.89
C ALA A 35 -11.90 -5.83 -14.21
N LEU A 36 -11.92 -7.03 -13.62
CA LEU A 36 -10.89 -8.06 -13.78
C LEU A 36 -11.49 -9.21 -14.57
N ASP A 37 -10.73 -9.67 -15.56
CA ASP A 37 -11.01 -10.89 -16.30
C ASP A 37 -10.16 -12.02 -15.73
N PHE A 38 -10.84 -13.09 -15.30
CA PHE A 38 -10.21 -14.27 -14.70
C PHE A 38 -10.22 -15.48 -15.63
N GLU A 39 -10.92 -15.42 -16.78
CA GLU A 39 -11.18 -16.59 -17.63
C GLU A 39 -9.90 -17.18 -18.24
N ASP A 40 -8.90 -16.33 -18.51
CA ASP A 40 -7.62 -16.70 -19.11
C ASP A 40 -6.44 -16.78 -18.10
N GLU A 41 -6.70 -16.72 -16.79
CA GLU A 41 -5.62 -16.77 -15.80
C GLU A 41 -5.05 -18.20 -15.68
N PRO A 42 -3.75 -18.41 -15.93
CA PRO A 42 -3.17 -19.75 -15.85
C PRO A 42 -3.32 -20.33 -14.45
N GLN A 43 -3.60 -21.62 -14.36
CA GLN A 43 -3.55 -22.35 -13.10
C GLN A 43 -2.14 -22.18 -12.50
N ASP A 44 -2.07 -21.87 -11.20
CA ASP A 44 -0.85 -21.53 -10.44
C ASP A 44 -0.20 -20.15 -10.76
N SER A 45 -0.88 -19.29 -11.52
CA SER A 45 -0.43 -17.91 -11.73
C SER A 45 -0.78 -16.99 -10.57
N TYR A 46 0.20 -16.21 -10.12
CA TYR A 46 -0.02 -15.08 -9.20
C TYR A 46 -0.19 -13.74 -9.93
N ARG A 47 -0.31 -13.72 -11.27
CA ARG A 47 -0.37 -12.46 -12.04
C ARG A 47 -1.56 -11.61 -11.61
N THR A 48 -2.77 -12.15 -11.62
CA THR A 48 -3.95 -11.37 -11.21
C THR A 48 -3.90 -10.96 -9.73
N ALA A 49 -3.45 -11.85 -8.84
CA ALA A 49 -3.22 -11.51 -7.43
C ALA A 49 -2.22 -10.35 -7.27
N LYS A 50 -1.13 -10.33 -8.05
CA LYS A 50 -0.14 -9.23 -8.06
C LYS A 50 -0.72 -7.93 -8.61
N ILE A 51 -1.56 -7.99 -9.63
CA ILE A 51 -2.25 -6.81 -10.18
C ILE A 51 -3.17 -6.20 -9.11
N ILE A 52 -3.99 -7.03 -8.45
CA ILE A 52 -4.87 -6.59 -7.37
C ILE A 52 -4.04 -5.97 -6.24
N TYR A 53 -3.01 -6.68 -5.78
CA TYR A 53 -2.17 -6.20 -4.67
C TYR A 53 -1.47 -4.88 -5.01
N HIS A 54 -0.96 -4.74 -6.23
CA HIS A 54 -0.39 -3.47 -6.71
C HIS A 54 -1.42 -2.34 -6.67
N ALA A 55 -2.63 -2.56 -7.20
CA ALA A 55 -3.69 -1.56 -7.20
C ALA A 55 -4.10 -1.14 -5.77
N ILE A 56 -4.16 -2.08 -4.84
CA ILE A 56 -4.40 -1.82 -3.41
C ILE A 56 -3.31 -0.92 -2.84
N LEU A 57 -2.02 -1.28 -3.02
CA LEU A 57 -0.90 -0.50 -2.51
C LEU A 57 -0.87 0.92 -3.07
N CYS A 58 -1.15 1.09 -4.37
CA CYS A 58 -1.26 2.41 -4.99
C CYS A 58 -2.41 3.23 -4.40
N THR A 59 -3.57 2.60 -4.16
CA THR A 59 -4.73 3.26 -3.55
C THR A 59 -4.42 3.73 -2.14
N MET A 60 -3.78 2.89 -1.33
CA MET A 60 -3.36 3.25 0.03
C MET A 60 -2.30 4.35 0.02
N ALA A 61 -1.30 4.25 -0.85
CA ALA A 61 -0.25 5.26 -1.00
C ALA A 61 -0.81 6.63 -1.40
N ALA A 62 -1.84 6.67 -2.25
CA ALA A 62 -2.51 7.92 -2.61
C ALA A 62 -3.20 8.60 -1.41
N LYS A 63 -3.76 7.82 -0.47
CA LYS A 63 -4.36 8.36 0.77
C LYS A 63 -3.34 8.90 1.76
N TRP A 64 -2.13 8.34 1.76
CA TRP A 64 -1.04 8.75 2.65
C TRP A 64 -0.09 9.77 2.01
N PHE A 65 -0.48 10.32 0.87
CA PHE A 65 0.35 11.27 0.16
C PHE A 65 0.60 12.54 1.01
N PRO A 66 1.85 12.96 1.22
CA PRO A 66 2.12 14.16 2.00
C PRO A 66 1.61 15.41 1.27
N LEU A 67 0.68 16.14 1.88
CA LEU A 67 0.08 17.34 1.28
C LEU A 67 1.04 18.54 1.29
N ALA A 68 1.92 18.64 2.30
CA ALA A 68 2.93 19.67 2.37
C ALA A 68 4.08 19.38 1.39
N ILE A 69 4.51 20.40 0.65
CA ILE A 69 5.54 20.29 -0.40
C ILE A 69 6.86 19.80 0.19
N GLU A 70 7.19 20.22 1.41
CA GLU A 70 8.40 19.84 2.14
C GLU A 70 8.42 18.33 2.40
N ASN A 71 7.34 17.80 2.97
CA ASN A 71 7.20 16.36 3.25
C ASN A 71 7.21 15.53 1.96
N TRP A 72 6.62 16.06 0.88
CA TRP A 72 6.68 15.39 -0.42
C TRP A 72 8.11 15.32 -0.96
N LYS A 73 8.89 16.40 -0.88
CA LYS A 73 10.31 16.42 -1.28
C LYS A 73 11.13 15.42 -0.46
N GLU A 74 10.91 15.36 0.86
CA GLU A 74 11.57 14.39 1.74
C GLU A 74 11.21 12.95 1.36
N ALA A 75 9.93 12.66 1.11
CA ALA A 75 9.49 11.34 0.67
C ALA A 75 10.12 10.93 -0.68
N GLN A 76 10.20 11.85 -1.65
CA GLN A 76 10.86 11.59 -2.94
C GLN A 76 12.37 11.38 -2.80
N ASN A 77 13.02 12.08 -1.86
CA ASN A 77 14.43 11.88 -1.58
C ASN A 77 14.68 10.49 -0.97
N LEU A 78 13.86 10.10 0.02
CA LEU A 78 13.96 8.79 0.66
C LEU A 78 13.77 7.64 -0.35
N LYS A 79 12.82 7.76 -1.28
CA LYS A 79 12.57 6.76 -2.34
C LYS A 79 13.76 6.45 -3.23
N LYS A 80 14.79 7.30 -3.29
CA LYS A 80 16.01 7.02 -4.08
C LYS A 80 16.90 5.95 -3.43
N PHE A 81 16.65 5.64 -2.16
CA PHE A 81 17.45 4.71 -1.35
C PHE A 81 16.70 3.42 -0.99
N LEU A 82 15.44 3.29 -1.43
CA LEU A 82 14.60 2.11 -1.26
C LEU A 82 14.44 1.40 -2.61
#